data_AF-A0A2M9PC71-F1
#
_entry.id   AF-A0A2M9PC71-F1
#
_cell.length_a   1.000
_cell.length_b   1.000
_cell.length_c   1.000
_cell.angle_alpha   90.00
_cell.angle_beta   90.00
_cell.angle_gamma   90.00
#
_symmetry.space_group_name_H-M   'P 1'
#
loop_
_entity.id
_entity.type
_entity.pdbx_description
1 polymer ?
#
loop_
_entity_poly.entity_id
_entity_poly.type
_entity_poly.pdbx_seq_one_letter_code
_entity_poly.pdbx_strand_id
1 'polypeptide(L)'
;MPADRGRHVAVVGENRKLLVFPVTELPEMGRGKGVRLQKYKDGGLSDAATFTLAEGLGWKERGGRNRLVTELADWTGPRASAGRMAPRGFPQTNRFD
;
A
#
# COMPACT_ATOMS: atom_id res chain seq x y z
N MET A 1 7.89 -24.33 3.00
CA MET A 1 8.27 -23.21 2.11
C MET A 1 7.77 -21.93 2.78
N PRO A 2 8.62 -20.95 3.15
CA PRO A 2 8.14 -19.78 3.90
C PRO A 2 7.28 -18.90 3.00
N ALA A 3 6.08 -18.55 3.48
CA ALA A 3 5.00 -17.89 2.74
C ALA A 3 5.26 -16.39 2.43
N ASP A 4 6.47 -15.89 2.69
CA ASP A 4 6.80 -14.46 2.67
C ASP A 4 7.61 -14.00 1.46
N ARG A 5 8.01 -14.91 0.56
CA ARG A 5 8.74 -14.55 -0.67
C ARG A 5 7.78 -13.93 -1.70
N GLY A 6 7.53 -12.63 -1.56
CA GLY A 6 6.75 -11.84 -2.52
C GLY A 6 5.63 -11.01 -1.91
N ARG A 7 5.39 -11.10 -0.60
CA ARG A 7 4.38 -10.28 0.09
C ARG A 7 4.86 -8.85 0.24
N HIS A 8 4.05 -7.94 -0.29
CA HIS A 8 4.21 -6.51 -0.20
C HIS A 8 3.03 -5.91 0.53
N VAL A 9 3.29 -4.80 1.17
CA VAL A 9 2.30 -4.00 1.88
C VAL A 9 2.08 -2.75 1.07
N ALA A 10 0.88 -2.58 0.54
CA ALA A 10 0.41 -1.34 -0.04
C ALA A 10 -0.27 -0.53 1.05
N VAL A 11 0.14 0.72 1.22
CA VAL A 11 -0.50 1.69 2.11
C VAL A 11 -0.95 2.88 1.27
N VAL A 12 -2.11 3.43 1.62
CA VAL A 12 -2.62 4.65 1.01
C VAL A 12 -2.96 5.68 2.08
N GLY A 13 -2.50 6.90 1.89
CA GLY A 13 -2.85 8.04 2.73
C GLY A 13 -4.14 8.71 2.32
N GLU A 14 -4.72 9.49 3.21
CA GLU A 14 -5.84 10.39 2.90
C GLU A 14 -5.48 11.39 1.78
N ASN A 15 -4.19 11.72 1.67
CA ASN A 15 -3.60 12.53 0.60
C ASN A 15 -3.55 11.84 -0.79
N ARG A 16 -4.19 10.68 -0.97
CA ARG A 16 -4.16 9.87 -2.19
C ARG A 16 -2.75 9.47 -2.62
N LYS A 17 -1.83 9.30 -1.68
CA LYS A 17 -0.50 8.75 -1.98
C LYS A 17 -0.44 7.29 -1.60
N LEU A 18 -0.04 6.47 -2.54
CA LEU A 18 0.19 5.04 -2.38
C LEU A 18 1.69 4.78 -2.24
N LEU A 19 2.06 3.94 -1.29
CA LEU A 19 3.41 3.44 -1.10
C LEU A 19 3.35 1.92 -0.99
N VAL A 20 4.21 1.24 -1.72
CA VAL A 20 4.39 -0.21 -1.64
C VAL A 20 5.77 -0.50 -1.09
N PHE A 21 5.85 -1.34 -0.06
CA PHE A 21 7.13 -1.82 0.46
C PHE A 21 7.00 -3.31 0.84
N PRO A 22 8.10 -4.08 0.81
CA PRO A 22 8.05 -5.48 1.17
C PRO A 22 7.73 -5.65 2.66
N VAL A 23 6.95 -6.68 3.01
CA VAL A 23 6.59 -6.95 4.42
C VAL A 23 7.83 -7.20 5.29
N THR A 24 8.93 -7.66 4.69
CA THR A 24 10.22 -7.87 5.36
C THR A 24 10.87 -6.59 5.89
N GLU A 25 10.45 -5.41 5.42
CA GLU A 25 10.91 -4.13 5.98
C GLU A 25 10.18 -3.77 7.28
N LEU A 26 9.08 -4.46 7.63
CA LEU A 26 8.39 -4.25 8.90
C LEU A 26 9.17 -4.93 10.03
N PRO A 27 9.67 -4.17 11.02
CA PRO A 27 10.24 -4.79 12.20
C PRO A 27 9.14 -5.50 12.99
N GLU A 28 9.35 -6.77 13.33
CA GLU A 28 8.56 -7.48 14.33
C GLU A 28 8.78 -6.81 15.69
N MET A 29 7.92 -5.87 16.05
CA MET A 29 8.02 -5.18 17.33
C MET A 29 7.48 -6.08 18.45
N GLY A 30 8.33 -6.43 19.41
CA GLY A 30 7.93 -7.19 20.62
C GLY A 30 7.00 -6.42 21.57
N ARG A 31 7.01 -5.07 21.55
CA ARG A 31 6.03 -4.18 22.21
C ARG A 31 6.33 -2.72 21.86
N GLY A 32 5.35 -1.93 21.40
CA GLY A 32 5.54 -0.50 21.10
C GLY A 32 4.41 0.12 20.29
N LYS A 33 4.30 1.46 20.30
CA LYS A 33 3.22 2.32 19.75
C LYS A 33 2.87 2.17 18.24
N GLY A 34 3.39 1.17 17.55
CA GLY A 34 3.24 0.97 16.10
C GLY A 34 4.38 1.60 15.29
N VAL A 35 4.56 1.10 14.07
CA VAL A 35 5.63 1.53 13.14
C VAL A 35 5.07 2.55 12.16
N ARG A 36 5.82 3.61 11.84
CA ARG A 36 5.44 4.53 10.75
C ARG A 36 5.60 3.82 9.40
N LEU A 37 4.47 3.61 8.73
CA LEU A 37 4.41 2.96 7.43
C LEU A 37 4.67 3.95 6.28
N GLN A 38 4.16 5.18 6.38
CA GLN A 38 4.27 6.20 5.34
C GLN A 38 4.34 7.59 5.98
N LYS A 39 5.02 8.53 5.31
CA LYS A 39 5.12 9.92 5.73
C LYS A 39 4.07 10.76 5.02
N TYR A 40 3.08 11.23 5.77
CA TYR A 40 2.06 12.14 5.26
C TYR A 40 2.50 13.59 5.45
N LYS A 41 2.22 14.42 4.45
CA LYS A 41 2.43 15.87 4.52
C LYS A 41 1.23 16.57 5.16
N ASP A 42 0.04 15.99 4.96
CA ASP A 42 -1.26 16.40 5.47
C ASP A 42 -2.14 15.13 5.55
N GLY A 43 -2.93 14.97 6.62
CA GLY A 43 -3.74 13.78 6.90
C GLY A 43 -3.00 12.58 7.51
N GLY A 44 -3.66 11.41 7.50
CA GLY A 44 -3.17 10.14 8.05
C GLY A 44 -3.12 8.98 7.06
N LEU A 45 -2.86 7.77 7.59
CA LEU A 45 -3.05 6.51 6.87
C LEU A 45 -4.55 6.30 6.67
N SER A 46 -4.97 6.18 5.41
CA SER A 46 -6.36 5.88 5.08
C SER A 46 -6.63 4.38 5.12
N ASP A 47 -5.79 3.59 4.44
CA ASP A 47 -5.95 2.14 4.39
C ASP A 47 -4.64 1.41 4.06
N ALA A 48 -4.58 0.11 4.37
CA ALA A 48 -3.43 -0.73 4.11
C ALA A 48 -3.85 -2.15 3.72
N ALA A 49 -3.27 -2.68 2.65
CA ALA A 49 -3.52 -4.02 2.16
C ALA A 49 -2.21 -4.78 1.91
N THR A 50 -2.20 -6.05 2.26
CA THR A 50 -1.09 -6.96 1.96
C THR A 50 -1.43 -7.76 0.72
N PHE A 51 -0.53 -7.79 -0.25
CA PHE A 51 -0.74 -8.48 -1.52
C PHE A 51 0.58 -9.08 -2.02
N THR A 52 0.51 -10.02 -2.96
CA THR A 52 1.72 -10.56 -3.60
C THR A 52 2.07 -9.69 -4.80
N LEU A 53 3.31 -9.22 -4.91
CA LEU A 53 3.74 -8.40 -6.05
C LEU A 53 3.46 -9.08 -7.40
N ALA A 54 3.58 -10.41 -7.45
CA ALA A 54 3.29 -11.22 -8.63
C ALA A 54 1.79 -11.28 -8.98
N GLU A 55 0.90 -11.19 -7.97
CA GLU A 55 -0.56 -11.15 -8.19
C GLU A 55 -1.03 -9.75 -8.58
N GLY A 56 -0.29 -8.72 -8.15
CA GLY A 56 -0.67 -7.32 -8.32
C GLY A 56 -1.68 -6.86 -7.26
N LEU A 57 -1.96 -5.57 -7.29
CA LEU A 57 -2.86 -4.90 -6.36
C LEU A 57 -4.20 -4.64 -7.05
N GLY A 58 -5.25 -5.25 -6.50
CA GLY A 58 -6.63 -5.10 -6.95
C GLY A 58 -7.39 -4.11 -6.07
N TRP A 59 -8.26 -3.29 -6.67
CA TRP A 59 -9.25 -2.50 -5.92
C TRP A 59 -10.49 -2.23 -6.78
N LYS A 60 -11.61 -1.96 -6.11
CA LYS A 60 -12.85 -1.60 -6.78
C LYS A 60 -12.93 -0.11 -7.10
N GLU A 61 -13.09 0.21 -8.38
CA GLU A 61 -13.26 1.58 -8.85
C GLU A 61 -14.71 2.07 -8.64
N ARG A 62 -14.90 3.40 -8.70
CA ARG A 62 -16.22 4.05 -8.65
C ARG A 62 -17.01 3.70 -9.93
N GLY A 63 -17.78 2.62 -9.86
CA GLY A 63 -18.45 2.01 -11.02
C GLY A 63 -18.53 0.48 -10.93
N GLY A 64 -18.03 -0.13 -9.86
CA GLY A 64 -18.12 -1.57 -9.61
C GLY A 64 -17.16 -2.42 -10.42
N ARG A 65 -16.23 -1.79 -11.17
CA ARG A 65 -15.17 -2.47 -11.89
C ARG A 65 -14.01 -2.76 -10.95
N ASN A 66 -13.51 -3.99 -10.99
CA ASN A 66 -12.27 -4.34 -10.30
C ASN A 66 -11.07 -3.96 -11.18
N ARG A 67 -10.16 -3.16 -10.65
CA ARG A 67 -8.93 -2.76 -11.32
C ARG A 67 -7.78 -3.54 -10.71
N LEU A 68 -7.06 -4.28 -11.55
CA LEU A 68 -5.83 -4.95 -11.15
C LEU A 68 -4.64 -4.19 -11.72
N VAL A 69 -3.68 -3.84 -10.86
CA VAL A 69 -2.41 -3.23 -11.25
C VAL A 69 -1.27 -4.12 -10.79
N THR A 70 -0.56 -4.70 -11.76
CA THR A 70 0.62 -5.55 -11.53
C THR A 70 1.91 -4.74 -11.57
N GLU A 71 1.94 -3.66 -12.36
CA GLU A 71 3.08 -2.74 -12.50
C GLU A 71 3.14 -1.77 -11.32
N LEU A 72 3.59 -2.25 -10.16
CA LEU A 72 3.66 -1.44 -8.93
C LEU A 72 5.07 -0.90 -8.64
N ALA A 73 6.01 -1.10 -9.55
CA ALA A 73 7.39 -0.62 -9.44
C ALA A 73 7.47 0.89 -9.20
N ASP A 74 6.58 1.66 -9.83
CA ASP A 74 6.51 3.13 -9.68
C ASP A 74 6.12 3.61 -8.27
N TRP A 75 5.41 2.77 -7.52
CA TRP A 75 4.99 3.03 -6.13
C TRP A 75 5.82 2.27 -5.10
N THR A 76 6.67 1.36 -5.57
CA THR A 76 7.55 0.58 -4.72
C THR A 76 8.69 1.48 -4.23
N GLY A 77 8.87 1.55 -2.93
CA GLY A 77 9.89 2.40 -2.32
C GLY A 77 10.11 2.08 -0.85
N PRO A 78 11.10 2.72 -0.21
CA PRO A 78 11.44 2.43 1.18
C PRO A 78 10.30 2.81 2.12
N ARG A 79 10.09 2.02 3.18
CA ARG A 79 9.09 2.33 4.22
C ARG A 79 9.28 3.73 4.80
N ALA A 80 8.20 4.35 5.26
CA ALA A 80 8.17 5.73 5.76
C ALA A 80 8.48 6.81 4.69
N SER A 81 8.50 6.45 3.41
CA SER A 81 8.45 7.44 2.32
C SER A 81 7.09 8.09 2.21
N ALA A 82 6.97 9.18 1.44
CA ALA A 82 5.68 9.79 1.19
C ALA A 82 4.79 8.98 0.24
N GLY A 83 5.36 8.04 -0.52
CA GLY A 83 4.68 7.36 -1.62
C GLY A 83 4.43 8.28 -2.81
N ARG A 84 3.78 7.73 -3.82
CA ARG A 84 3.45 8.40 -5.09
C ARG A 84 1.95 8.50 -5.25
N MET A 85 1.47 9.38 -6.14
CA MET A 85 0.02 9.56 -6.35
C MET A 85 -0.63 8.21 -6.69
N ALA A 86 -1.72 7.86 -6.01
CA ALA A 86 -2.44 6.63 -6.25
C ALA A 86 -2.81 6.51 -7.75
N PRO A 87 -2.75 5.30 -8.31
CA PRO A 87 -3.03 5.07 -9.73
C PRO A 87 -4.40 5.61 -10.16
N ARG A 88 -4.51 6.00 -11.43
CA ARG A 88 -5.78 6.49 -11.99
C ARG A 88 -6.82 5.38 -11.87
N GLY A 89 -7.96 5.69 -11.26
CA GLY A 89 -9.02 4.72 -10.96
C GLY A 89 -9.14 4.35 -9.48
N PHE A 90 -8.19 4.77 -8.63
CA PHE A 90 -8.29 4.53 -7.19
C PHE A 90 -9.54 5.21 -6.58
N PRO A 91 -10.28 4.53 -5.69
CA PRO A 91 -11.51 5.06 -5.11
C PRO A 91 -11.26 6.33 -4.28
N GLN A 92 -12.25 7.24 -4.27
CA GLN A 92 -12.21 8.48 -3.47
C GLN A 92 -12.21 8.23 -1.96
N THR A 93 -12.64 7.05 -1.53
CA THR A 93 -12.58 6.61 -0.13
C THR A 93 -11.17 6.19 0.28
N ASN A 94 -10.22 6.12 -0.66
CA ASN A 94 -8.86 5.68 -0.47
C ASN A 94 -8.78 4.34 0.30
N ARG A 95 -9.55 3.34 -0.14
CA ARG A 95 -9.58 1.98 0.42
C ARG A 95 -9.37 0.92 -0.65
N PHE A 96 -8.85 -0.23 -0.26
CA PHE A 96 -8.55 -1.37 -1.15
C PHE A 96 -9.68 -2.41 -1.23
N ASP A 97 -10.94 -2.00 -1.04
CA ASP A 97 -12.15 -2.85 -1.06
C ASP A 97 -12.42 -3.50 -2.44
#